data_AF-A0A923WC46-F1
#
_entry.id   AF-A0A923WC46-F1
#
_cell.length_a   1.000
_cell.length_b   1.000
_cell.length_c   1.000
_cell.angle_alpha   90.00
_cell.angle_beta   90.00
_cell.angle_gamma   90.00
#
_symmetry.space_group_name_H-M   'P 1'
#
loop_
_entity.id
_entity.type
_entity.pdbx_description
1 polymer ?
#
loop_
_entity_poly.entity_id
_entity_poly.type
_entity_poly.pdbx_seq_one_letter_code
_entity_poly.pdbx_strand_id
1 'polypeptide(L)'
;MELDSSLVSAIAAAALTARGLRQFLNLAVLWPAADRWLRWLWAPGVALLAMRVGFNLPDSQTDWPFLLLAFAVVGYVLFHLRAYRPAWLLLIAGAPLLLSLLVDYGIDVVSPVLAKRFDDGIDTSHVFALIWLFVFISIAKREKRQLVAQEATRAEEARARAEAEARKAELEQLDGERTATLRQQTDELERALANLQKTQTQLIQAEKMASLGELTAG
;
A
#
# COMPACT_ATOMS: atom_id res chain seq x y z
N MET A 1 46.96 -11.51 -12.73
CA MET A 1 45.52 -11.76 -12.51
C MET A 1 44.93 -10.48 -11.98
N GLU A 2 44.66 -9.53 -12.87
CA GLU A 2 43.87 -8.35 -12.52
C GLU A 2 42.42 -8.76 -12.67
N LEU A 3 41.68 -8.79 -11.56
CA LEU A 3 40.24 -8.97 -11.59
C LEU A 3 39.66 -7.67 -12.18
N ASP A 4 39.23 -7.72 -13.44
CA ASP A 4 38.62 -6.58 -14.13
C ASP A 4 37.45 -6.03 -13.30
N SER A 5 37.64 -4.79 -12.84
CA SER A 5 36.70 -4.07 -11.97
C SER A 5 35.39 -3.71 -12.68
N SER A 6 35.35 -3.76 -14.01
CA SER A 6 34.19 -3.46 -14.85
C SER A 6 33.05 -4.48 -14.72
N LEU A 7 33.35 -5.79 -14.80
CA LEU A 7 32.33 -6.84 -14.65
C LEU A 7 31.81 -6.93 -13.21
N VAL A 8 32.70 -6.82 -12.24
CA VAL A 8 32.33 -6.86 -10.82
C VAL A 8 31.43 -5.67 -10.48
N SER A 9 31.73 -4.48 -11.00
CA SER A 9 30.89 -3.30 -10.82
C SER A 9 29.56 -3.40 -11.57
N ALA A 10 29.52 -4.00 -12.76
CA ALA A 10 28.27 -4.25 -13.50
C ALA A 10 27.33 -5.24 -12.77
N ILE A 11 27.88 -6.35 -12.25
CA ILE A 11 27.11 -7.31 -11.45
C ILE A 11 26.63 -6.67 -10.15
N ALA A 12 27.47 -5.88 -9.48
CA ALA A 12 27.09 -5.14 -8.28
C ALA A 12 26.00 -4.10 -8.57
N ALA A 13 26.09 -3.37 -9.69
CA ALA A 13 25.08 -2.40 -10.12
C ALA A 13 23.75 -3.08 -10.46
N ALA A 14 23.76 -4.21 -11.17
CA ALA A 14 22.57 -5.00 -11.45
C ALA A 14 21.93 -5.57 -10.17
N ALA A 15 22.73 -6.03 -9.22
CA ALA A 15 22.25 -6.50 -7.92
C ALA A 15 21.66 -5.37 -7.07
N LEU A 16 22.29 -4.19 -7.08
CA LEU A 16 21.81 -2.99 -6.38
C LEU A 16 20.51 -2.46 -6.97
N THR A 17 20.40 -2.37 -8.29
CA THR A 17 19.17 -1.94 -8.97
C THR A 17 18.05 -2.96 -8.73
N ALA A 18 18.32 -4.26 -8.84
CA ALA A 18 17.37 -5.32 -8.50
C ALA A 18 16.90 -5.23 -7.04
N ARG A 19 17.82 -5.05 -6.08
CA ARG A 19 17.50 -4.91 -4.65
C ARG A 19 16.69 -3.64 -4.38
N GLY A 20 17.07 -2.53 -5.01
CA GLY A 20 16.34 -1.26 -4.95
C GLY A 20 14.92 -1.40 -5.47
N LEU A 21 14.74 -2.05 -6.63
CA LEU A 21 13.42 -2.30 -7.21
C LEU A 21 12.54 -3.17 -6.30
N ARG A 22 13.10 -4.25 -5.74
CA ARG A 22 12.41 -5.16 -4.80
C ARG A 22 11.90 -4.42 -3.56
N GLN A 23 12.77 -3.66 -2.92
CA GLN A 23 12.44 -2.91 -1.70
C GLN A 23 11.50 -1.74 -2.00
N PHE A 24 11.65 -1.11 -3.15
CA PHE A 24 10.84 0.04 -3.52
C PHE A 24 9.42 -0.35 -3.92
N LEU A 25 9.26 -1.41 -4.72
CA LEU A 25 7.95 -1.86 -5.20
C LEU A 25 7.26 -2.89 -4.29
N ASN A 26 7.88 -3.35 -3.20
CA ASN A 26 7.35 -4.45 -2.39
C ASN A 26 6.93 -5.66 -3.25
N LEU A 27 7.80 -6.03 -4.21
CA LEU A 27 7.53 -7.11 -5.17
C LEU A 27 7.17 -8.44 -4.50
N ALA A 28 7.61 -8.68 -3.26
CA ALA A 28 7.25 -9.85 -2.47
C ALA A 28 5.73 -9.97 -2.21
N VAL A 29 5.03 -8.83 -2.10
CA VAL A 29 3.58 -8.78 -1.83
C VAL A 29 2.78 -8.68 -3.14
N LEU A 30 3.26 -7.89 -4.11
CA LEU A 30 2.55 -7.69 -5.38
C LEU A 30 2.72 -8.84 -6.37
N TRP A 31 3.93 -9.42 -6.47
CA TRP A 31 4.17 -10.53 -7.39
C TRP A 31 5.35 -11.43 -6.95
N PRO A 32 5.09 -12.46 -6.12
CA PRO A 32 6.14 -13.29 -5.53
C PRO A 32 6.95 -14.09 -6.56
N ALA A 33 6.40 -14.32 -7.76
CA ALA A 33 7.12 -14.89 -8.88
C ALA A 33 8.24 -13.95 -9.35
N ALA A 34 7.94 -12.69 -9.67
CA ALA A 34 8.95 -11.72 -10.11
C ALA A 34 10.03 -11.45 -9.04
N ASP A 35 9.68 -11.48 -7.75
CA ASP A 35 10.68 -11.43 -6.67
C ASP A 35 11.72 -12.56 -6.75
N ARG A 36 11.28 -13.76 -7.17
CA ARG A 36 12.16 -14.93 -7.36
C ARG A 36 13.05 -14.79 -8.59
N TRP A 37 12.51 -14.33 -9.72
CA TRP A 37 13.29 -14.06 -10.94
C TRP A 37 14.33 -12.95 -10.71
N LEU A 38 13.94 -11.86 -10.04
CA LEU A 38 14.82 -10.73 -9.75
C LEU A 38 15.89 -11.07 -8.70
N ARG A 39 15.62 -12.07 -7.84
CA ARG A 39 16.63 -12.70 -6.97
C ARG A 39 17.64 -13.54 -7.73
N TRP A 40 17.32 -14.02 -8.92
CA TRP A 40 18.22 -14.86 -9.71
C TRP A 40 18.91 -14.09 -10.84
N LEU A 41 18.67 -12.79 -10.94
CA LEU A 41 19.27 -11.92 -11.95
C LEU A 41 20.80 -11.87 -11.89
N TRP A 42 21.39 -12.06 -10.71
CA TRP A 42 22.85 -12.09 -10.52
C TRP A 42 23.47 -13.45 -10.86
N ALA A 43 22.70 -14.54 -10.87
CA ALA A 43 23.19 -15.90 -11.11
C ALA A 43 23.81 -16.10 -12.52
N PRO A 44 23.18 -15.65 -13.63
CA PRO A 44 23.81 -15.75 -14.95
C PRO A 44 25.05 -14.86 -15.08
N GLY A 45 25.12 -13.73 -14.36
CA GLY A 45 26.30 -12.86 -14.33
C GLY A 45 27.49 -13.50 -13.62
N VAL A 46 27.24 -14.16 -12.48
CA VAL A 46 28.26 -14.93 -11.76
C VAL A 46 28.69 -16.17 -12.53
N ALA A 47 27.77 -16.85 -13.23
CA ALA A 47 28.08 -17.98 -14.09
C ALA A 47 28.99 -17.57 -15.27
N LEU A 48 28.71 -16.44 -15.92
CA LEU A 48 29.56 -15.88 -16.96
C LEU A 48 30.96 -15.50 -16.43
N LEU A 49 31.03 -14.91 -15.24
CA LEU A 49 32.29 -14.57 -14.59
C LEU A 49 33.12 -15.84 -14.29
N ALA A 50 32.49 -16.89 -13.76
CA ALA A 50 33.14 -18.18 -13.52
C ALA A 50 33.61 -18.85 -14.82
N MET A 51 32.83 -18.74 -15.90
CA MET A 51 33.19 -19.26 -17.22
C MET A 51 34.36 -18.46 -17.84
N ARG A 52 34.40 -17.14 -17.65
CA ARG A 52 35.51 -16.27 -18.11
C ARG A 52 36.81 -16.58 -17.39
N VAL A 53 36.77 -16.74 -16.05
CA VAL A 53 37.94 -17.14 -15.24
C VAL A 53 38.42 -18.55 -15.60
N GLY A 54 37.51 -19.47 -15.95
CA GLY A 54 37.85 -20.83 -16.35
C GLY A 54 38.41 -20.98 -17.76
N PHE A 55 37.98 -20.15 -18.73
CA PHE A 55 38.31 -20.30 -20.15
C PHE A 55 39.28 -19.24 -20.72
N ASN A 56 39.73 -18.24 -19.95
CA ASN A 56 40.64 -17.17 -20.42
C ASN A 56 40.16 -16.52 -21.75
N LEU A 57 38.88 -16.16 -21.81
CA LEU A 57 38.28 -15.49 -22.96
C LEU A 57 38.77 -14.02 -23.01
N PRO A 58 39.09 -13.47 -24.21
CA PRO A 58 39.57 -12.10 -24.37
C PRO A 58 38.54 -11.04 -23.96
N ASP A 59 39.03 -9.94 -23.39
CA ASP A 59 38.26 -8.99 -22.56
C ASP A 59 37.26 -8.09 -23.31
N SER A 60 37.35 -7.97 -24.64
CA SER A 60 36.84 -6.77 -25.32
C SER A 60 35.38 -6.79 -25.78
N GLN A 61 34.57 -7.83 -25.52
CA GLN A 61 33.22 -7.88 -26.14
C GLN A 61 32.14 -8.69 -25.41
N THR A 62 32.39 -9.22 -24.21
CA THR A 62 31.44 -10.13 -23.53
C THR A 62 30.53 -9.45 -22.51
N ASP A 63 30.81 -8.22 -22.10
CA ASP A 63 30.09 -7.55 -20.99
C ASP A 63 28.74 -6.94 -21.41
N TRP A 64 28.66 -6.47 -22.66
CA TRP A 64 27.47 -5.87 -23.27
C TRP A 64 26.21 -6.78 -23.31
N PRO A 65 26.27 -8.05 -23.78
CA PRO A 65 25.09 -8.91 -23.85
C PRO A 65 24.50 -9.24 -22.48
N PHE A 66 25.32 -9.28 -21.41
CA PHE A 66 24.83 -9.47 -20.05
C PHE A 66 24.03 -8.27 -19.55
N LEU A 67 24.53 -7.04 -19.80
CA LEU A 67 23.83 -5.81 -19.45
C LEU A 67 22.49 -5.69 -20.19
N LEU A 68 22.46 -6.04 -21.49
CA LEU A 68 21.21 -6.09 -22.26
C LEU A 68 20.20 -7.09 -21.68
N LEU A 69 20.65 -8.29 -21.31
CA LEU A 69 19.78 -9.30 -20.72
C LEU A 69 19.24 -8.85 -19.36
N ALA A 70 20.09 -8.28 -18.51
CA ALA A 70 19.69 -7.75 -17.21
C ALA A 70 18.65 -6.62 -17.36
N PHE A 71 18.87 -5.70 -18.31
CA PHE A 71 17.93 -4.61 -18.56
C PHE A 71 16.64 -5.07 -19.24
N ALA A 72 16.69 -6.06 -20.13
CA ALA A 72 15.52 -6.67 -20.74
C ALA A 72 14.64 -7.36 -19.69
N VAL A 73 15.24 -8.04 -18.71
CA VAL A 73 14.50 -8.66 -17.59
C VAL A 73 13.89 -7.58 -16.69
N VAL A 74 14.62 -6.51 -16.36
CA VAL A 74 14.09 -5.38 -15.57
C VAL A 74 12.94 -4.69 -16.32
N GLY A 75 13.11 -4.41 -17.61
CA GLY A 75 12.10 -3.81 -18.47
C GLY A 75 10.86 -4.69 -18.60
N TYR A 76 11.04 -6.00 -18.74
CA TYR A 76 9.95 -6.98 -18.82
C TYR A 76 9.13 -7.04 -17.53
N VAL A 77 9.81 -7.07 -16.37
CA VAL A 77 9.17 -7.03 -15.05
C VAL A 77 8.38 -5.73 -14.87
N LEU A 78 8.97 -4.59 -15.22
CA LEU A 78 8.30 -3.29 -15.13
C LEU A 78 7.11 -3.17 -16.11
N PHE A 79 7.21 -3.74 -17.32
CA PHE A 79 6.13 -3.75 -18.30
C PHE A 79 4.90 -4.53 -17.81
N HIS A 80 5.13 -5.68 -17.17
CA HIS A 80 4.04 -6.48 -16.57
C HIS A 80 3.41 -5.81 -15.35
N LEU A 81 4.15 -4.97 -14.63
CA LEU A 81 3.68 -4.20 -13.48
C LEU A 81 3.05 -2.85 -13.85
N ARG A 82 2.68 -2.64 -15.13
CA ARG A 82 2.05 -1.41 -15.65
C ARG A 82 0.81 -0.94 -14.86
N ALA A 83 0.12 -1.85 -14.17
CA ALA A 83 -1.05 -1.52 -13.34
C ALA A 83 -0.69 -0.75 -12.05
N TYR A 84 0.56 -0.77 -11.61
CA TYR A 84 1.02 -0.08 -10.40
C TYR A 84 1.70 1.25 -10.76
N ARG A 85 1.05 2.38 -10.45
CA ARG A 85 1.52 3.75 -10.81
C ARG A 85 3.00 4.05 -10.49
N PRO A 86 3.54 3.71 -9.30
CA PRO A 86 4.95 4.00 -9.02
C PRO A 86 5.91 3.09 -9.80
N ALA A 87 5.47 1.92 -10.28
CA ALA A 87 6.27 1.08 -11.18
C ALA A 87 6.34 1.68 -12.60
N TRP A 88 5.23 2.25 -13.08
CA TRP A 88 5.20 2.99 -14.34
C TRP A 88 6.14 4.20 -14.34
N LEU A 89 6.18 4.96 -13.24
CA LEU A 89 7.10 6.08 -13.07
C LEU A 89 8.57 5.64 -13.07
N LEU A 90 8.88 4.48 -12.48
CA LEU A 90 10.22 3.89 -12.55
C LEU A 90 10.59 3.40 -13.95
N LEU A 91 9.62 2.89 -14.72
CA LEU A 91 9.82 2.53 -16.13
C LEU A 91 10.18 3.78 -16.95
N ILE A 92 9.47 4.89 -16.76
CA ILE A 92 9.79 6.17 -17.39
C ILE A 92 11.15 6.72 -16.89
N ALA A 93 11.47 6.52 -15.61
CA ALA A 93 12.76 6.92 -15.04
C ALA A 93 13.95 6.21 -15.72
N GLY A 94 13.80 4.92 -16.03
CA GLY A 94 14.82 4.11 -16.68
C GLY A 94 14.87 4.26 -18.20
N ALA A 95 13.88 4.91 -18.83
CA ALA A 95 13.75 4.98 -20.28
C ALA A 95 14.90 5.75 -20.98
N PRO A 96 15.36 6.92 -20.50
CA PRO A 96 16.51 7.60 -21.11
C PRO A 96 17.81 6.81 -20.95
N LEU A 97 17.99 6.13 -19.80
CA LEU A 97 19.16 5.28 -19.56
C LEU A 97 19.18 4.10 -20.55
N LEU A 98 18.03 3.43 -20.74
CA LEU A 98 17.84 2.37 -21.73
C LEU A 98 18.14 2.84 -23.15
N LEU A 99 17.70 4.05 -23.49
CA LEU A 99 17.91 4.64 -24.79
C LEU A 99 19.39 4.93 -25.03
N SER A 100 20.09 5.52 -24.06
CA SER A 100 21.54 5.78 -24.16
C SER A 100 22.33 4.48 -24.36
N LEU A 101 22.03 3.43 -23.60
CA LEU A 101 22.62 2.10 -23.80
C LEU A 101 22.41 1.59 -25.24
N LEU A 102 21.17 1.62 -25.73
CA LEU A 102 20.85 1.17 -27.09
C LEU A 102 21.58 1.97 -28.17
N VAL A 103 21.72 3.28 -27.97
CA VAL A 103 22.42 4.19 -28.90
C VAL A 103 23.92 3.89 -28.89
N ASP A 104 24.53 3.74 -27.71
CA ASP A 104 25.96 3.45 -27.58
C ASP A 104 26.34 2.15 -28.30
N TYR A 105 25.52 1.10 -28.15
CA TYR A 105 25.72 -0.15 -28.88
C TYR A 105 25.43 -0.07 -30.38
N GLY A 106 24.37 0.63 -30.76
CA GLY A 106 24.06 0.83 -32.18
C GLY A 106 25.20 1.54 -32.93
N ILE A 107 25.86 2.49 -32.27
CA ILE A 107 26.98 3.23 -32.84
C ILE A 107 28.24 2.36 -32.91
N ASP A 108 28.55 1.58 -31.87
CA ASP A 108 29.76 0.73 -31.83
C ASP A 108 29.71 -0.40 -32.87
N VAL A 109 28.52 -0.99 -33.10
CA VAL A 109 28.32 -2.04 -34.14
C VAL A 109 28.44 -1.48 -35.57
N VAL A 110 28.04 -0.23 -35.79
CA VAL A 110 28.06 0.39 -37.13
C VAL A 110 29.45 0.96 -37.46
N SER A 111 30.13 1.59 -36.50
CA SER A 111 31.44 2.21 -36.73
C SER A 111 32.19 2.56 -35.42
N PRO A 112 33.30 1.86 -35.09
CA PRO A 112 34.11 2.18 -33.92
C PRO A 112 34.86 3.54 -34.03
N VAL A 113 35.00 4.08 -35.25
CA VAL A 113 35.59 5.41 -35.48
C VAL A 113 34.60 6.53 -35.19
N LEU A 114 33.29 6.28 -35.38
CA LEU A 114 32.25 7.24 -35.06
C LEU A 114 32.00 7.30 -33.55
N ALA A 115 32.08 6.15 -32.85
CA ALA A 115 32.00 6.08 -31.38
C ALA A 115 33.01 7.02 -30.70
N LYS A 116 34.30 6.93 -31.08
CA LYS A 116 35.37 7.80 -30.54
C LYS A 116 35.19 9.29 -30.82
N ARG A 117 34.40 9.67 -31.83
CA ARG A 117 34.15 11.08 -32.18
C ARG A 117 33.00 11.69 -31.39
N PHE A 118 32.12 10.85 -30.84
CA PHE A 118 30.97 11.26 -30.04
C PHE A 118 31.12 10.95 -28.55
N ASP A 119 32.23 10.36 -28.13
CA ASP A 119 32.56 10.01 -26.73
C ASP A 119 32.25 11.18 -25.77
N ASP A 120 32.73 12.39 -26.08
CA ASP A 120 32.48 13.61 -25.26
C ASP A 120 30.98 14.01 -25.18
N GLY A 121 30.21 13.75 -26.24
CA GLY A 121 28.77 14.03 -26.29
C GLY A 121 27.94 12.97 -25.55
N ILE A 122 28.39 11.73 -25.56
CA ILE A 122 27.78 10.59 -24.89
C ILE A 122 27.99 10.70 -23.37
N ASP A 123 29.18 11.10 -22.91
CA ASP A 123 29.47 11.35 -21.50
C ASP A 123 28.53 12.43 -20.90
N THR A 124 28.23 13.47 -21.68
CA THR A 124 27.28 14.51 -21.27
C THR A 124 25.84 13.97 -21.17
N SER A 125 25.45 13.02 -22.03
CA SER A 125 24.14 12.36 -22.02
C SER A 125 23.93 11.49 -20.79
N HIS A 126 24.98 10.83 -20.30
CA HIS A 126 24.92 9.98 -19.12
C HIS A 126 24.64 10.78 -17.84
N VAL A 127 25.25 11.96 -17.68
CA VAL A 127 24.97 12.87 -16.55
C VAL A 127 23.50 13.31 -16.56
N PHE A 128 22.94 13.61 -17.73
CA PHE A 128 21.53 13.96 -17.87
C PHE A 128 20.62 12.79 -17.49
N ALA A 129 20.94 11.57 -17.92
CA ALA A 129 20.19 10.37 -17.56
C ALA A 129 20.21 10.10 -16.04
N LEU A 130 21.34 10.37 -15.37
CA LEU A 130 21.44 10.24 -13.90
C LEU A 130 20.58 11.27 -13.15
N ILE A 131 20.59 12.53 -13.60
CA ILE A 131 19.73 13.57 -13.02
C ILE A 131 18.26 13.22 -13.25
N TRP A 132 17.91 12.76 -14.46
CA TRP A 132 16.56 12.31 -14.80
C TRP A 132 16.12 11.15 -13.91
N LEU A 133 16.94 10.11 -13.80
CA LEU A 133 16.70 8.96 -12.92
C LEU A 133 16.46 9.41 -11.47
N PHE A 134 17.29 10.32 -10.96
CA PHE A 134 17.17 10.84 -9.60
C PHE A 134 15.85 11.62 -9.37
N VAL A 135 15.47 12.48 -10.31
CA VAL A 135 14.21 13.24 -10.25
C VAL A 135 13.02 12.30 -10.22
N PHE A 136 12.97 11.33 -11.13
CA PHE A 136 11.85 10.39 -11.21
C PHE A 136 11.79 9.42 -10.02
N ILE A 137 12.93 8.95 -9.50
CA ILE A 137 12.98 8.19 -8.24
C ILE A 137 12.42 9.03 -7.09
N SER A 138 12.76 10.31 -7.04
CA SER A 138 12.26 11.23 -6.01
C SER A 138 10.75 11.44 -6.10
N ILE A 139 10.21 11.59 -7.32
CA ILE A 139 8.76 11.67 -7.57
C ILE A 139 8.08 10.36 -7.16
N ALA A 140 8.58 9.21 -7.61
CA ALA A 140 8.04 7.90 -7.26
C ALA A 140 8.02 7.69 -5.73
N LYS A 141 9.08 8.10 -5.02
CA LYS A 141 9.15 8.03 -3.55
C LYS A 141 8.05 8.86 -2.89
N ARG A 142 7.78 10.06 -3.41
CA ARG A 142 6.72 10.93 -2.90
C ARG A 142 5.34 10.31 -3.13
N GLU A 143 5.10 9.77 -4.32
CA GLU A 143 3.82 9.13 -4.65
C GLU A 143 3.55 7.88 -3.80
N LYS A 144 4.57 7.03 -3.57
CA LYS A 144 4.45 5.91 -2.63
C LYS A 144 4.08 6.37 -1.21
N ARG A 145 4.71 7.44 -0.72
CA ARG A 145 4.39 7.98 0.62
C ARG A 145 2.96 8.52 0.70
N GLN A 146 2.48 9.16 -0.36
CA GLN A 146 1.11 9.64 -0.43
C GLN A 146 0.09 8.50 -0.41
N LEU A 147 0.35 7.41 -1.16
CA LEU A 147 -0.52 6.24 -1.15
C LEU A 147 -0.59 5.60 0.24
N VAL A 148 0.56 5.41 0.90
CA VAL A 148 0.60 4.85 2.27
C VAL A 148 -0.12 5.77 3.27
N ALA A 149 0.06 7.09 3.15
CA ALA A 149 -0.64 8.05 4.00
C ALA A 149 -2.17 7.98 3.79
N GLN A 150 -2.64 7.86 2.54
CA GLN A 150 -4.07 7.71 2.24
C GLN A 150 -4.65 6.41 2.77
N GLU A 151 -3.91 5.30 2.69
CA GLU A 151 -4.34 4.02 3.27
C GLU A 151 -4.42 4.11 4.80
N ALA A 152 -3.46 4.77 5.43
CA ALA A 152 -3.47 4.99 6.89
C ALA A 152 -4.68 5.84 7.32
N THR A 153 -4.95 6.96 6.65
CA THR A 153 -6.12 7.80 6.98
C THR A 153 -7.44 7.05 6.76
N ARG A 154 -7.56 6.27 5.68
CA ARG A 154 -8.76 5.44 5.44
C ARG A 154 -8.95 4.38 6.52
N ALA A 155 -7.86 3.78 7.01
CA ALA A 155 -7.91 2.80 8.09
C ALA A 155 -8.34 3.46 9.42
N GLU A 156 -7.85 4.67 9.72
CA GLU A 156 -8.28 5.45 10.88
C GLU A 156 -9.75 5.85 10.80
N GLU A 157 -10.20 6.37 9.65
CA GLU A 157 -11.62 6.70 9.42
C GLU A 157 -12.53 5.47 9.58
N ALA A 158 -12.12 4.31 9.06
CA ALA A 158 -12.89 3.07 9.20
C ALA A 158 -13.00 2.64 10.67
N ARG A 159 -11.92 2.76 11.46
CA ARG A 159 -11.94 2.46 12.89
C ARG A 159 -12.84 3.43 13.67
N ALA A 160 -12.71 4.73 13.40
CA ALA A 160 -13.53 5.75 14.04
C ALA A 160 -15.03 5.56 13.74
N ARG A 161 -15.38 5.18 12.51
CA ARG A 161 -16.76 4.84 12.13
C ARG A 161 -17.27 3.61 12.88
N ALA A 162 -16.47 2.54 12.94
CA ALA A 162 -16.85 1.33 13.67
C ALA A 162 -17.08 1.61 15.17
N GLU A 163 -16.24 2.43 15.80
CA GLU A 163 -16.42 2.84 17.20
C GLU A 163 -17.67 3.73 17.39
N ALA A 164 -17.95 4.63 16.44
CA ALA A 164 -19.14 5.46 16.49
C ALA A 164 -20.42 4.64 16.32
N GLU A 165 -20.42 3.66 15.41
CA GLU A 165 -21.53 2.72 15.22
C GLU A 165 -21.76 1.86 16.47
N ALA A 166 -20.69 1.34 17.09
CA ALA A 166 -20.78 0.59 18.34
C ALA A 166 -21.38 1.43 19.47
N ARG A 167 -20.90 2.67 19.66
CA ARG A 167 -21.46 3.60 20.65
C ARG A 167 -22.92 3.94 20.37
N LYS A 168 -23.28 4.12 19.10
CA LYS A 168 -24.67 4.40 18.72
C LYS A 168 -25.58 3.21 19.05
N ALA A 169 -25.15 1.99 18.76
CA ALA A 169 -25.91 0.78 19.10
C ALA A 169 -26.08 0.62 20.63
N GLU A 170 -25.04 0.91 21.42
CA GLU A 170 -25.13 0.90 22.88
C GLU A 170 -26.12 1.95 23.41
N LEU A 171 -26.10 3.16 22.85
CA LEU A 171 -27.06 4.21 23.21
C LEU A 171 -28.51 3.83 22.83
N GLU A 172 -28.71 3.26 21.65
CA GLU A 172 -30.05 2.79 21.21
C GLU A 172 -30.57 1.68 22.12
N GLN A 173 -29.71 0.77 22.59
CA GLN A 173 -30.08 -0.24 23.58
C GLN A 173 -30.48 0.39 24.91
N LEU A 174 -29.66 1.31 25.43
CA LEU A 174 -29.93 1.99 26.70
C LEU A 174 -31.23 2.81 26.65
N ASP A 175 -31.48 3.51 25.55
CA ASP A 175 -32.73 4.26 25.35
C ASP A 175 -33.93 3.31 25.28
N GLY A 176 -33.78 2.15 24.64
CA GLY A 176 -34.80 1.10 24.63
C GLY A 176 -35.13 0.57 26.03
N GLU A 177 -34.10 0.24 26.81
CA GLU A 177 -34.23 -0.24 28.20
C GLU A 177 -34.87 0.81 29.11
N ARG A 178 -34.43 2.07 29.02
CA ARG A 178 -35.00 3.18 29.78
C ARG A 178 -36.47 3.41 29.41
N THR A 179 -36.79 3.38 28.12
CA THR A 179 -38.17 3.55 27.64
C THR A 179 -39.07 2.42 28.12
N ALA A 180 -38.59 1.17 28.09
CA ALA A 180 -39.34 0.02 28.61
C ALA A 180 -39.58 0.13 30.12
N THR A 181 -38.55 0.52 30.88
CA THR A 181 -38.65 0.71 32.34
C THR A 181 -39.63 1.83 32.70
N LEU A 182 -39.55 2.97 32.01
CA LEU A 182 -40.48 4.09 32.24
C LEU A 182 -41.92 3.69 31.92
N ARG A 183 -42.15 2.92 30.84
CA ARG A 183 -43.48 2.40 30.51
C ARG A 183 -44.04 1.50 31.61
N GLN A 184 -43.23 0.60 32.14
CA GLN A 184 -43.64 -0.27 33.25
C GLN A 184 -44.02 0.56 34.49
N GLN A 185 -43.22 1.57 34.84
CA GLN A 185 -43.52 2.45 35.97
C GLN A 185 -44.81 3.26 35.76
N THR A 186 -45.07 3.76 34.55
CA THR A 186 -46.34 4.44 34.25
C THR A 186 -47.54 3.49 34.36
N ASP A 187 -47.44 2.26 33.85
CA ASP A 187 -48.52 1.27 33.96
C ASP A 187 -48.81 0.90 35.43
N GLU A 188 -47.76 0.77 36.25
CA GLU A 188 -47.91 0.53 37.70
C GLU A 188 -48.56 1.72 38.43
N LEU A 189 -48.15 2.95 38.10
CA LEU A 189 -48.73 4.17 38.67
C LEU A 189 -50.21 4.33 38.29
N GLU A 190 -50.59 4.05 37.04
CA GLU A 190 -51.98 4.08 36.58
C GLU A 190 -52.84 3.06 37.34
N ARG A 191 -52.33 1.84 37.56
CA ARG A 191 -53.02 0.82 38.36
C ARG A 191 -53.17 1.26 39.82
N ALA A 192 -52.13 1.86 40.41
CA ALA A 192 -52.19 2.37 41.78
C ALA A 192 -53.23 3.50 41.92
N LEU A 193 -53.28 4.43 40.95
CA LEU A 193 -54.29 5.49 40.89
C LEU A 193 -55.71 4.94 40.77
N ALA A 194 -55.93 3.97 39.86
CA ALA A 194 -57.23 3.33 39.70
C ALA A 194 -57.70 2.63 40.99
N ASN A 195 -56.78 1.95 41.69
CA ASN A 195 -57.07 1.32 42.98
C ASN A 195 -57.41 2.37 44.05
N LEU A 196 -56.65 3.46 44.15
CA LEU A 196 -56.94 4.55 45.10
C LEU A 196 -58.30 5.19 44.85
N GLN A 197 -58.65 5.46 43.59
CA GLN A 197 -59.98 5.98 43.22
C GLN A 197 -61.10 5.01 43.61
N LYS A 198 -60.91 3.71 43.38
CA LYS A 198 -61.86 2.67 43.78
C LYS A 198 -62.03 2.62 45.31
N THR A 199 -60.94 2.62 46.07
CA THR A 199 -60.98 2.64 47.54
C THR A 199 -61.64 3.90 48.06
N GLN A 200 -61.36 5.07 47.47
CA GLN A 200 -62.01 6.32 47.84
C GLN A 200 -63.52 6.28 47.58
N THR A 201 -63.94 5.72 46.45
CA THR A 201 -65.37 5.53 46.12
C THR A 201 -66.05 4.62 47.16
N GLN A 202 -65.40 3.53 47.55
CA GLN A 202 -65.89 2.61 48.59
C GLN A 202 -65.98 3.29 49.97
N LEU A 203 -64.98 4.11 50.34
CA LEU A 203 -64.98 4.89 51.60
C LEU A 203 -66.15 5.86 51.65
N ILE A 204 -66.37 6.64 50.59
CA ILE A 204 -67.52 7.57 50.50
C ILE A 204 -68.84 6.82 50.68
N GLN A 205 -68.94 5.62 50.09
CA GLN A 205 -70.15 4.80 50.16
C GLN A 205 -70.36 4.21 51.56
N ALA A 206 -69.29 3.78 52.23
CA ALA A 206 -69.31 3.33 53.62
C ALA A 206 -69.71 4.47 54.57
N GLU A 207 -69.17 5.67 54.37
CA GLU A 207 -69.50 6.86 55.16
C GLU A 207 -70.97 7.26 54.98
N LYS A 208 -71.50 7.19 53.75
CA LYS A 208 -72.93 7.38 53.47
C LYS A 208 -73.83 6.37 54.21
N MET A 209 -73.46 5.10 54.23
CA MET A 209 -74.24 4.07 54.94
C MET A 209 -74.18 4.25 56.45
N ALA A 210 -73.02 4.63 57.00
CA ALA A 210 -72.86 4.95 58.41
C ALA A 210 -73.73 6.16 58.81
N SER A 211 -73.70 7.23 58.02
CA SER A 211 -74.52 8.44 58.24
C SER A 211 -76.03 8.16 58.15
N LEU A 212 -76.48 7.30 57.22
CA LEU A 212 -77.88 6.86 57.15
C LEU A 212 -78.29 6.00 58.34
N GLY A 213 -77.36 5.19 58.88
CA GLY A 213 -77.57 4.43 60.12
C GLY A 213 -77.71 5.31 61.36
N GLU A 214 -76.93 6.39 61.44
CA GLU A 214 -77.02 7.38 62.53
C GLU A 214 -78.37 8.12 62.54
N LEU A 215 -78.89 8.48 61.37
CA LEU A 215 -80.19 9.14 61.21
C LEU A 215 -81.40 8.20 61.37
N THR A 216 -81.20 6.89 61.42
CA THR A 216 -82.29 5.90 61.59
C THR A 216 -82.33 5.25 62.97
N ALA A 217 -81.26 5.39 63.77
CA ALA A 217 -81.19 4.89 65.14
C ALA A 217 -81.26 6.01 66.22
N GLY A 218 -81.25 7.28 65.81
CA GLY A 218 -81.51 8.45 66.66
C GLY A 218 -82.98 8.83 66.76
#